data_AF-A0A9K3LC91-F1
#
_entry.id   AF-A0A9K3LC91-F1
#
_cell.length_a   1.000
_cell.length_b   1.000
_cell.length_c   1.000
_cell.angle_alpha   90.00
_cell.angle_beta   90.00
_cell.angle_gamma   90.00
#
_symmetry.space_group_name_H-M   'P 1'
#
loop_
_entity.id
_entity.type
_entity.pdbx_description
1 polymer ?
#
loop_
_entity_poly.entity_id
_entity_poly.type
_entity_poly.pdbx_seq_one_letter_code
_entity_poly.pdbx_strand_id
1 'polypeptide(L)'
;MEPEVIFTLLAGKDMQSQLTLLTMQMSAKAGLKQFGQAGADAIMKELEQLLYRKVMQGKRANTLTREQKKAALHYLMFLKQKRCGKIKARGCADGRKQ
;
A
#
# COMPACT_ATOMS: atom_id res chain seq x y z
N MET A 1 -31.55 -25.49 0.53
CA MET A 1 -31.20 -24.13 0.99
C MET A 1 -30.33 -23.51 -0.07
N GLU A 2 -30.69 -22.34 -0.57
CA GLU A 2 -29.86 -21.56 -1.49
C GLU A 2 -28.47 -21.31 -0.88
N PRO A 3 -27.37 -21.44 -1.64
CA PRO A 3 -26.01 -21.28 -1.13
C PRO A 3 -25.76 -19.89 -0.51
N GLU A 4 -26.52 -18.88 -0.93
CA GLU A 4 -26.45 -17.53 -0.36
C GLU A 4 -26.94 -17.47 1.10
N VAL A 5 -27.93 -18.30 1.45
CA VAL A 5 -28.49 -18.39 2.80
C VAL A 5 -27.52 -19.10 3.74
N ILE A 6 -26.79 -20.10 3.24
CA ILE A 6 -25.72 -20.78 3.98
C ILE A 6 -24.54 -19.82 4.22
N PHE A 7 -24.21 -19.01 3.21
CA PHE A 7 -23.16 -17.99 3.33
C PHE A 7 -23.52 -16.90 4.35
N THR A 8 -24.79 -16.46 4.40
CA THR A 8 -25.25 -15.49 5.41
C THR A 8 -25.35 -16.07 6.82
N LEU A 9 -25.75 -17.34 6.97
CA LEU A 9 -25.82 -18.03 8.27
C LEU A 9 -24.45 -18.36 8.85
N LEU A 10 -23.48 -18.76 8.02
CA LEU A 10 -22.09 -19.01 8.45
C LEU A 10 -21.32 -17.70 8.66
N ALA A 11 -21.68 -16.61 7.98
CA ALA A 11 -21.05 -15.29 8.13
C ALA A 11 -21.60 -14.46 9.31
N GLY A 12 -22.12 -15.13 10.35
CA GLY A 12 -22.51 -14.49 11.59
C GLY A 12 -21.31 -13.87 12.30
N LYS A 13 -21.26 -12.53 12.37
CA LYS A 13 -20.33 -11.67 13.13
C LYS A 13 -18.83 -11.76 12.79
N ASP A 14 -18.36 -12.83 12.13
CA ASP A 14 -16.96 -13.05 11.74
C ASP A 14 -16.62 -12.69 10.29
N MET A 15 -17.52 -12.01 9.57
CA MET A 15 -17.25 -11.59 8.20
C MET A 15 -16.07 -10.59 8.11
N GLN A 16 -15.91 -9.68 9.09
CA GLN A 16 -14.76 -8.76 9.12
C GLN A 16 -13.45 -9.51 9.38
N SER A 17 -13.44 -10.50 10.28
CA SER A 17 -12.25 -11.27 10.66
C SER A 17 -11.81 -12.23 9.54
N GLN A 18 -12.77 -12.86 8.84
CA GLN A 18 -12.51 -13.68 7.66
C GLN A 18 -12.13 -12.87 6.41
N LEU A 19 -12.72 -11.68 6.19
CA LEU A 19 -12.35 -10.80 5.07
C LEU A 19 -10.91 -10.27 5.20
N THR A 20 -10.40 -10.07 6.43
CA THR A 20 -9.00 -9.70 6.67
C THR A 20 -7.97 -10.72 6.17
N LEU A 21 -8.35 -11.99 5.98
CA LEU A 21 -7.46 -12.98 5.37
C LEU A 21 -7.30 -12.76 3.86
N LEU A 22 -8.29 -12.13 3.23
CA LEU A 22 -8.41 -11.89 1.78
C LEU A 22 -8.12 -10.43 1.38
N THR A 23 -7.79 -9.54 2.32
CA THR A 23 -7.58 -8.11 1.99
C THR A 23 -6.51 -7.96 0.90
N MET A 24 -6.96 -7.53 -0.28
CA MET A 24 -6.14 -7.38 -1.46
C MET A 24 -5.06 -6.33 -1.22
N GLN A 25 -3.87 -6.57 -1.75
CA GLN A 25 -2.86 -5.52 -1.84
C GLN A 25 -3.29 -4.55 -2.94
N MET A 26 -3.48 -3.29 -2.58
CA MET A 26 -3.97 -2.25 -3.47
C MET A 26 -2.80 -1.35 -3.88
N SER A 27 -2.88 -0.77 -5.09
CA SER A 27 -1.98 0.34 -5.46
C SER A 27 -2.20 1.54 -4.53
N ALA A 28 -1.21 2.43 -4.40
CA ALA A 28 -1.35 3.63 -3.58
C ALA A 28 -2.61 4.43 -3.91
N LYS A 29 -2.94 4.60 -5.20
CA LYS A 29 -4.16 5.31 -5.64
C LYS A 29 -5.44 4.64 -5.12
N ALA A 30 -5.57 3.32 -5.32
CA ALA A 30 -6.76 2.59 -4.90
C ALA A 30 -6.85 2.50 -3.36
N GLY A 31 -5.72 2.28 -2.69
CA GLY A 31 -5.64 2.23 -1.24
C GLY A 31 -5.92 3.57 -0.56
N LEU A 32 -5.47 4.69 -1.14
CA LEU A 32 -5.80 6.03 -0.63
C LEU A 32 -7.29 6.33 -0.76
N LYS A 33 -7.93 5.91 -1.87
CA LYS A 33 -9.39 6.03 -2.03
C LYS A 33 -10.15 5.20 -1.00
N GLN A 34 -9.64 4.02 -0.65
CA GLN A 34 -10.31 3.09 0.27
C GLN A 34 -10.09 3.44 1.74
N PHE A 35 -8.85 3.74 2.14
CA PHE A 35 -8.46 3.92 3.54
C PHE A 35 -8.36 5.39 3.96
N GLY A 36 -8.48 6.33 3.02
CA GLY A 36 -8.43 7.77 3.29
C GLY A 36 -7.19 8.17 4.09
N GLN A 37 -7.41 8.90 5.19
CA GLN A 37 -6.34 9.41 6.04
C GLN A 37 -5.47 8.30 6.62
N ALA A 38 -6.05 7.18 7.06
CA ALA A 38 -5.28 6.06 7.60
C ALA A 38 -4.32 5.44 6.55
N GLY A 39 -4.69 5.51 5.26
CA GLY A 39 -3.82 5.13 4.15
C GLY A 39 -2.67 6.14 3.94
N ALA A 40 -2.97 7.43 4.02
CA ALA A 40 -1.97 8.50 3.92
C ALA A 40 -0.95 8.43 5.06
N ASP A 41 -1.41 8.25 6.31
CA ASP A 41 -0.56 8.12 7.49
C ASP A 41 0.35 6.87 7.39
N ALA A 42 -0.18 5.76 6.86
CA ALA A 42 0.60 4.56 6.62
C ALA A 42 1.71 4.77 5.57
N ILE A 43 1.43 5.55 4.52
CA ILE A 43 2.42 5.92 3.49
C ILE A 43 3.48 6.84 4.09
N MET A 44 3.08 7.88 4.83
CA MET A 44 4.00 8.82 5.46
C MET A 44 4.96 8.09 6.41
N LYS A 45 4.43 7.19 7.24
CA LYS A 45 5.25 6.36 8.14
C LYS A 45 6.29 5.51 7.41
N GLU A 46 5.95 4.95 6.26
CA GLU A 46 6.90 4.16 5.45
C GLU A 46 7.98 5.08 4.85
N LEU A 47 7.62 6.25 4.34
CA LEU A 47 8.57 7.23 3.80
C LEU A 47 9.51 7.78 4.89
N GLU A 48 8.98 8.13 6.05
CA GLU A 48 9.76 8.53 7.22
C GLU A 48 10.79 7.47 7.61
N GLN A 49 10.40 6.19 7.55
CA GLN A 49 11.32 5.09 7.82
C GLN A 49 12.49 5.05 6.81
N LEU A 50 12.25 5.34 5.53
CA LEU A 50 13.31 5.40 4.51
C LEU A 50 14.27 6.57 4.76
N LEU A 51 13.73 7.72 5.17
CA LEU A 51 14.53 8.90 5.52
C LEU A 51 15.36 8.65 6.79
N TYR A 52 14.74 8.08 7.83
CA TYR A 52 15.42 7.73 9.09
C TYR A 52 16.58 6.77 8.86
N ARG A 53 16.39 5.77 7.99
CA ARG A 53 17.43 4.80 7.61
C ARG A 53 18.44 5.34 6.59
N LYS A 54 18.34 6.60 6.18
CA LYS A 54 19.21 7.25 5.19
C LYS A 54 19.30 6.49 3.86
N VAL A 55 18.23 5.79 3.47
CA VAL A 55 18.16 5.03 2.20
C VAL A 55 17.89 5.95 1.02
N MET A 56 17.12 7.01 1.25
CA MET A 56 16.69 7.96 0.23
C MET A 56 16.72 9.38 0.79
N GLN A 57 16.84 10.37 -0.10
CA GLN A 57 16.72 11.78 0.23
C GLN A 57 15.82 12.49 -0.78
N GLY A 58 15.03 13.46 -0.31
CA GLY A 58 14.25 14.30 -1.20
C GLY A 58 15.17 15.13 -2.10
N LYS A 59 14.94 15.07 -3.41
CA LYS A 59 15.54 15.97 -4.41
C LYS A 59 14.45 16.59 -5.25
N ARG A 60 14.64 17.85 -5.63
CA ARG A 60 13.72 18.52 -6.57
C ARG A 60 13.93 17.95 -7.97
N ALA A 61 12.85 17.57 -8.64
CA ALA A 61 12.93 16.99 -9.99
C ALA A 61 13.66 17.89 -11.00
N ASN A 62 13.56 19.21 -10.83
CA ASN A 62 14.20 20.20 -11.70
C ASN A 62 15.73 20.26 -11.52
N THR A 63 16.26 19.75 -10.41
CA THR A 63 17.70 19.69 -10.14
C THR A 63 18.37 18.43 -10.71
N LEU A 64 17.59 17.49 -11.26
CA LEU A 64 18.12 16.24 -11.81
C LEU A 64 18.51 16.41 -13.28
N THR A 65 19.69 15.91 -13.65
CA THR A 65 20.14 15.85 -15.05
C THR A 65 19.30 14.85 -15.84
N ARG A 66 19.36 14.93 -17.18
CA ARG A 66 18.65 13.98 -18.06
C ARG A 66 19.07 12.53 -17.80
N GLU A 67 20.36 12.29 -17.57
CA GLU A 67 20.90 10.97 -17.26
C GLU A 67 20.41 10.45 -15.91
N GLN A 68 20.40 11.31 -14.88
CA GLN A 68 19.86 10.95 -13.57
C GLN A 68 18.37 10.60 -13.63
N LYS A 69 17.59 11.33 -14.43
CA LYS A 69 16.17 11.02 -14.66
C LYS A 69 16.00 9.67 -15.37
N LYS A 70 16.85 9.37 -16.35
CA LYS A 70 16.84 8.09 -17.07
C LYS A 70 17.27 6.92 -16.20
N ALA A 71 18.18 7.14 -15.25
CA ALA A 71 18.66 6.13 -14.31
C ALA A 71 17.76 5.97 -13.07
N ALA A 72 16.79 6.87 -12.86
CA ALA A 72 15.92 6.82 -11.70
C ALA A 72 14.95 5.62 -11.78
N LEU A 73 14.86 4.85 -10.70
CA LEU A 73 13.93 3.73 -10.60
C LEU A 73 12.55 4.22 -10.16
N HIS A 74 11.51 3.57 -10.68
CA HIS A 74 10.14 3.83 -10.24
C HIS A 74 9.94 3.28 -8.83
N TYR A 75 9.50 4.13 -7.90
CA TYR A 75 9.14 3.69 -6.55
C TYR A 75 7.63 3.47 -6.46
N LEU A 76 7.22 2.21 -6.52
CA LEU A 76 5.82 1.80 -6.42
C LEU A 76 5.43 1.65 -4.95
N MET A 77 4.29 2.21 -4.56
CA MET A 77 3.75 2.04 -3.21
C MET A 77 2.43 1.27 -3.26
N PHE A 78 2.26 0.39 -2.27
CA PHE A 78 1.08 -0.44 -2.10
C PHE A 78 0.55 -0.34 -0.69
N LEU A 79 -0.78 -0.44 -0.54
CA LEU A 79 -1.47 -0.41 0.73
C LEU A 79 -2.24 -1.72 0.95
N LYS A 80 -2.25 -2.19 2.19
CA LYS A 80 -3.11 -3.30 2.61
C LYS A 80 -3.52 -3.14 4.06
N GLN A 81 -4.68 -3.68 4.40
CA GLN A 81 -5.04 -3.91 5.79
C GLN A 81 -4.39 -5.22 6.26
N LYS A 82 -3.83 -5.20 7.47
CA LYS A 82 -3.34 -6.42 8.12
C LYS A 82 -4.47 -7.13 8.84
N ARG A 83 -4.26 -8.41 9.17
CA ARG A 83 -5.16 -9.21 10.04
C ARG A 83 -5.46 -8.52 11.37
N CYS A 84 -4.51 -7.76 11.91
CA CYS A 84 -4.69 -6.97 13.13
C CYS A 84 -5.44 -5.64 12.93
N GLY A 85 -6.11 -5.43 11.79
CA GLY A 85 -6.84 -4.20 11.45
C GLY A 85 -5.95 -3.03 11.00
N LYS A 86 -4.65 -3.06 11.28
CA LYS A 86 -3.71 -1.99 10.94
C LYS A 86 -3.49 -1.84 9.43
N ILE A 87 -3.60 -0.62 8.92
CA ILE A 87 -3.22 -0.29 7.54
C ILE A 87 -1.70 -0.22 7.43
N LYS A 88 -1.13 -0.89 6.43
CA LYS A 88 0.31 -0.92 6.17
C LYS A 88 0.58 -0.52 4.73
N ALA A 89 1.51 0.40 4.55
CA ALA A 89 2.14 0.67 3.27
C ALA A 89 3.36 -0.25 3.05
N ARG A 90 3.68 -0.50 1.79
CA ARG A 90 4.89 -1.18 1.36
C ARG A 90 5.39 -0.53 0.08
N GLY A 91 6.62 -0.03 0.11
CA GLY A 91 7.29 0.50 -1.08
C GLY A 91 8.14 -0.55 -1.80
N CYS A 92 8.25 -0.43 -3.11
CA CYS A 92 9.03 -1.29 -3.98
C CYS A 92 9.75 -0.42 -5.02
N ALA A 93 11.08 -0.53 -5.09
CA ALA A 93 11.85 0.05 -6.19
C ALA A 93 11.83 -0.91 -7.38
N ASP A 94 11.15 -0.51 -8.46
CA ASP A 94 11.01 -1.31 -9.66
C ASP A 94 12.19 -1.05 -10.61
N GLY A 95 13.01 -2.09 -10.81
CA GLY A 95 14.20 -2.09 -11.67
C GLY A 95 13.94 -2.56 -13.11
N ARG A 96 12.69 -2.80 -13.50
CA ARG A 96 12.35 -3.19 -14.88
C ARG A 96 12.78 -2.08 -15.85
N LYS A 97 13.36 -2.48 -17.00
CA LYS A 97 13.75 -1.54 -18.06
C LYS A 97 12.52 -0.74 -18.50
N GLN A 98 12.64 0.58 -18.49
CA GLN A 98 11.65 1.53 -19.01
C GLN A 98 12.06 2.07 -20.37
#